data_AF-A0A660M5N2-F1
#
_entry.id   AF-A0A660M5N2-F1
#
_cell.length_a   1.000
_cell.length_b   1.000
_cell.length_c   1.000
_cell.angle_alpha   90.00
_cell.angle_beta   90.00
_cell.angle_gamma   90.00
#
_symmetry.space_group_name_H-M   'P 1'
#
loop_
_entity.id
_entity.type
_entity.pdbx_description
1 polymer ?
#
loop_
_entity_poly.entity_id
_entity_poly.type
_entity_poly.pdbx_seq_one_letter_code
_entity_poly.pdbx_strand_id
1 'polypeptide(L)' 'GTVADIITAVLKEAGEPLYRDEIVKRVLEKRKVKETTVLLNLQSKKEFKRIAKATYTLAELA' A
#
# COMPACT_ATOMS: atom_id res chain seq x y z
N GLY A 1 -12.62 -7.33 3.51
CA GLY A 1 -11.54 -6.40 3.09
C GLY A 1 -10.85 -6.91 1.84
N THR A 2 -10.68 -6.05 0.85
CA THR A 2 -9.82 -6.32 -0.32
C THR A 2 -8.36 -6.04 0.04
N VAL A 3 -7.43 -6.39 -0.85
CA VAL A 3 -5.99 -6.07 -0.62
C VAL A 3 -5.79 -4.56 -0.53
N ALA A 4 -6.53 -3.77 -1.32
CA ALA A 4 -6.55 -2.31 -1.23
C ALA A 4 -6.92 -1.82 0.17
N ASP A 5 -7.97 -2.37 0.77
CA ASP A 5 -8.41 -1.99 2.12
C ASP A 5 -7.32 -2.19 3.18
N ILE A 6 -6.56 -3.29 3.08
CA ILE A 6 -5.43 -3.59 3.97
C ILE A 6 -4.28 -2.62 3.73
N ILE A 7 -3.94 -2.33 2.47
CA ILE A 7 -2.90 -1.34 2.14
C ILE A 7 -3.29 0.03 2.70
N THR A 8 -4.57 0.41 2.58
CA THR A 8 -5.10 1.66 3.10
C THR A 8 -5.02 1.72 4.63
N ALA A 9 -5.39 0.65 5.32
CA ALA A 9 -5.23 0.55 6.76
C ALA A 9 -3.75 0.70 7.17
N VAL A 10 -2.84 -0.02 6.50
CA VAL A 10 -1.40 0.04 6.77
C VAL A 10 -0.84 1.45 6.59
N LEU A 11 -1.22 2.15 5.52
CA LEU A 11 -0.79 3.53 5.27
C LEU A 11 -1.43 4.52 6.25
N LYS A 12 -2.71 4.35 6.62
CA LYS A 12 -3.37 5.17 7.65
C LYS A 12 -2.76 4.96 9.03
N GLU A 13 -2.48 3.71 9.40
CA GLU A 13 -1.84 3.35 10.67
C GLU A 13 -0.41 3.89 10.76
N ALA A 14 0.33 3.91 9.64
CA ALA A 14 1.65 4.51 9.59
C ALA A 14 1.59 6.05 9.69
N GLY A 15 0.57 6.68 9.10
CA GLY A 15 0.44 8.14 9.07
C GLY A 15 1.48 8.85 8.18
N GLU A 16 2.32 8.07 7.49
CA GLU A 16 3.43 8.56 6.68
C GLU A 16 3.57 7.72 5.39
N PRO A 17 4.18 8.28 4.33
CA PRO A 17 4.39 7.57 3.08
C PRO A 17 5.39 6.42 3.26
N LEU A 18 4.95 5.20 2.96
CA LEU A 18 5.76 3.99 3.13
C LEU A 18 6.41 3.54 1.82
N TYR A 19 7.55 2.87 1.96
CA TYR A 19 8.19 2.17 0.85
C TYR A 19 7.33 0.99 0.39
N ARG A 20 7.39 0.72 -0.92
CA ARG A 20 6.73 -0.40 -1.56
C ARG A 20 7.00 -1.72 -0.84
N ASP A 21 8.27 -1.99 -0.53
CA ASP A 21 8.70 -3.20 0.17
C ASP A 21 8.08 -3.30 1.57
N GLU A 22 8.05 -2.18 2.28
CA GLU A 22 7.48 -2.05 3.63
C GLU A 22 5.96 -2.27 3.64
N ILE A 23 5.26 -1.76 2.62
CA ILE A 23 3.82 -2.01 2.42
C ILE A 23 3.60 -3.49 2.13
N VAL A 24 4.40 -4.06 1.23
CA VAL A 24 4.31 -5.47 0.85
C VAL A 24 4.49 -6.37 2.08
N LYS A 25 5.53 -6.16 2.89
CA LYS A 25 5.75 -6.91 4.14
C LYS A 25 4.54 -6.83 5.08
N ARG A 26 4.10 -5.62 5.44
CA ARG A 26 2.97 -5.42 6.36
C ARG A 26 1.67 -6.06 5.84
N VAL A 27 1.42 -5.97 4.53
CA VAL A 27 0.23 -6.59 3.90
C VAL A 27 0.34 -8.11 3.91
N LEU A 28 1.52 -8.68 3.63
CA LEU A 28 1.76 -10.11 3.69
C LEU A 28 1.62 -10.68 5.11
N GLU A 29 2.01 -9.90 6.12
CA GLU A 29 1.81 -10.24 7.53
C GLU A 29 0.33 -10.24 7.91
N LYS A 30 -0.45 -9.25 7.46
CA LYS A 30 -1.90 -9.20 7.71
C LYS A 30 -2.68 -10.23 6.88
N ARG A 31 -2.23 -10.57 5.67
CA ARG A 31 -2.92 -11.50 4.76
C ARG A 31 -1.94 -12.22 3.84
N LYS A 32 -2.07 -13.55 3.73
CA LYS A 32 -1.39 -14.35 2.72
C LYS A 32 -1.90 -14.03 1.32
N VAL A 33 -1.26 -13.07 0.65
CA VAL A 33 -1.43 -12.76 -0.78
C VAL A 33 -0.09 -12.85 -1.48
N LYS A 34 -0.06 -12.69 -2.81
CA LYS A 34 1.20 -12.58 -3.55
C LYS A 34 1.65 -11.13 -3.57
N GLU A 35 2.96 -10.91 -3.55
CA GLU A 35 3.55 -9.56 -3.72
C GLU A 35 3.03 -8.87 -4.98
N THR A 36 2.94 -9.61 -6.10
CA THR A 36 2.37 -9.12 -7.35
C THR A 36 0.96 -8.56 -7.18
N THR A 37 0.14 -9.15 -6.32
CA THR A 37 -1.22 -8.66 -6.05
C THR A 37 -1.19 -7.30 -5.33
N VAL A 38 -0.27 -7.13 -4.39
CA VAL A 38 -0.07 -5.85 -3.69
C VAL A 38 0.43 -4.78 -4.67
N LEU A 39 1.44 -5.12 -5.49
CA LEU A 39 1.99 -4.25 -6.52
C LEU A 39 0.95 -3.85 -7.57
N LEU A 40 0.09 -4.78 -7.97
CA LEU A 40 -1.01 -4.51 -8.89
C LEU A 40 -2.01 -3.54 -8.24
N ASN A 41 -2.39 -3.75 -6.99
CA ASN A 41 -3.30 -2.83 -6.29
C ASN A 41 -2.69 -1.43 -6.15
N LEU A 42 -1.41 -1.32 -5.77
CA LEU A 42 -0.69 -0.04 -5.66
C LEU A 42 -0.62 0.75 -6.97
N GLN A 43 -0.65 0.07 -8.13
CA GLN A 43 -0.59 0.72 -9.46
C GLN A 43 -1.97 0.91 -10.09
N SER A 44 -2.90 -0.03 -9.87
CA SER A 44 -4.23 -0.01 -10.47
C SER A 44 -5.22 0.87 -9.71
N LYS A 45 -5.00 1.10 -8.42
CA LYS A 45 -5.89 1.91 -7.59
C LYS A 45 -5.42 3.36 -7.53
N LYS A 46 -6.33 4.27 -7.88
CA LYS A 46 -6.15 5.73 -7.73
C LYS A 46 -6.05 6.18 -6.27
N GLU A 47 -6.44 5.31 -5.34
CA GLU A 47 -6.37 5.52 -3.89
C GLU A 47 -4.91 5.60 -3.38
N PHE A 48 -3.95 5.02 -4.11
CA PHE A 48 -2.54 5.07 -3.77
C PHE A 48 -1.79 5.97 -4.74
N LYS A 49 -1.05 6.94 -4.20
CA LYS A 49 -0.24 7.87 -4.98
C LYS A 49 1.22 7.60 -4.70
N ARG A 50 2.00 7.40 -5.76
CA ARG A 50 3.45 7.32 -5.65
C ARG A 50 4.02 8.73 -5.54
N ILE A 51 4.66 9.04 -4.42
CA ILE A 51 5.25 10.37 -4.19
C ILE A 51 6.77 10.41 -4.46
N ALA A 52 7.45 9.27 -4.38
CA ALA A 52 8.90 9.20 -4.54
C ALA A 52 9.35 7.85 -5.11
N LYS A 53 10.67 7.62 -5.13
CA LYS A 53 11.28 6.40 -5.68
C LYS A 53 10.89 5.19 -4.82
N ALA A 54 9.92 4.42 -5.31
CA ALA A 54 9.31 3.29 -4.62
C ALA A 54 8.59 3.65 -3.30
N THR A 55 8.13 4.88 -3.12
CA THR A 55 7.38 5.31 -1.94
C THR A 55 5.95 5.67 -2.32
N TYR A 56 4.99 5.12 -1.59
CA TYR A 56 3.57 5.28 -1.82
C TYR A 56 2.88 5.89 -0.60
N THR A 57 1.88 6.72 -0.86
CA THR A 57 1.00 7.31 0.14
C THR A 57 -0.45 7.14 -0.28
N LEU A 58 -1.38 7.45 0.61
CA LEU A 58 -2.79 7.55 0.27
C LEU A 58 -3.06 8.86 -0.48
N ALA A 59 -3.82 8.77 -1.56
CA ALA A 59 -4.24 9.94 -2.34
C ALA A 59 -5.10 10.92 -1.52
N GLU A 60 -5.75 10.44 -0.45
CA GLU A 60 -6.50 11.28 0.51
C GLU A 60 -5.59 12.10 1.44
N LEU A 61 -4.34 11.68 1.65
CA LEU A 61 -3.37 12.33 2.55
C LEU A 61 -2.38 13.26 1.81
N ALA A 62 -2.48 13.38 0.48
CA ALA A 62 -1.47 14.00 -0.38
C ALA A 62 -1.99 15.18 -1.22
#